data_AF-A0AAV9V217-F1
#
_entry.id   AF-A0AAV9V217-F1
#
_cell.length_a   1.000
_cell.length_b   1.000
_cell.length_c   1.000
_cell.angle_alpha   90.00
_cell.angle_beta   90.00
_cell.angle_gamma   90.00
#
_symmetry.space_group_name_H-M   'P 1'
#
loop_
_entity.id
_entity.type
_entity.pdbx_description
1 polymer ?
#
loop_
_entity_poly.entity_id
_entity_poly.type
_entity_poly.pdbx_seq_one_letter_code
_entity_poly.pdbx_strand_id
1 'polypeptide(L)'
;MNGRTSRLHILDSLLKIYNDIQKRFKGRKIVISMSWNLRFIKDLTTRKSTMDNFDSSLKRSLRHIFELLGQSGVIFVVPGGSFHWKDVVPTSTNPGNKDLGNNYDTNPINGFPATEGVKRLDLETPNYFVTVGGVETTSWGNYYQTHRNLRVSAPAVDILVPLPASSFHSRELELARAQSTLPGGYGLVRGTAYAAATVAGLLAYFLEMGFDRYEARTVLYAYAYPRIDQPDTEGRLQRNLDVVYNGIWGFRNDARDPDSSDEDPNSSDEDPSSSDEDGELQSERFGALTRKLAGTEKDEVVKMCQTAIEEKWPQSDETSDSDSDGDDLVIPVPESDDFWKRSKYIKRKGPGATAI
;
A
#
# COMPACT_ATOMS: atom_id res chain seq x y z
N MET A 1 -18.25 4.51 -21.98
CA MET A 1 -17.60 3.45 -21.20
C MET A 1 -16.54 4.13 -20.35
N ASN A 2 -16.84 4.30 -19.06
CA ASN A 2 -15.90 4.81 -18.06
C ASN A 2 -14.64 3.94 -18.09
N GLY A 3 -13.44 4.53 -17.92
CA GLY A 3 -12.11 3.87 -18.00
C GLY A 3 -11.86 2.73 -17.00
N ARG A 4 -12.76 1.74 -16.97
CA ARG A 4 -12.72 0.55 -16.13
C ARG A 4 -12.02 -0.53 -16.94
N THR A 5 -10.79 -0.83 -16.58
CA THR A 5 -10.07 -1.99 -17.09
C THR A 5 -10.79 -3.26 -16.68
N SER A 6 -11.04 -4.16 -17.62
CA SER A 6 -11.58 -5.48 -17.32
C SER A 6 -10.67 -6.22 -16.33
N ARG A 7 -11.25 -6.87 -15.32
CA ARG A 7 -10.51 -7.67 -14.33
C ARG A 7 -9.69 -8.79 -14.99
N LEU A 8 -10.13 -9.27 -16.16
CA LEU A 8 -9.37 -10.23 -16.97
C LEU A 8 -8.10 -9.63 -17.59
N HIS A 9 -8.11 -8.34 -17.96
CA HIS A 9 -6.90 -7.67 -18.46
C HIS A 9 -5.84 -7.52 -17.38
N ILE A 10 -6.26 -7.36 -16.12
CA ILE A 10 -5.34 -7.35 -14.98
C ILE A 10 -4.65 -8.71 -14.85
N LEU A 11 -5.41 -9.80 -14.87
CA LEU A 11 -4.86 -11.16 -14.83
C LEU A 11 -3.88 -11.41 -15.99
N ASP A 12 -4.28 -11.08 -17.22
CA ASP A 12 -3.41 -11.20 -18.40
C ASP A 12 -2.11 -10.40 -18.26
N SER A 13 -2.20 -9.17 -17.74
CA SER A 13 -1.03 -8.32 -17.49
C SER A 13 -0.09 -8.94 -16.45
N LEU A 14 -0.63 -9.47 -15.35
CA LEU A 14 0.17 -10.14 -14.32
C LEU A 14 0.84 -11.41 -14.85
N LEU A 15 0.17 -12.19 -15.70
CA LEU A 15 0.76 -13.35 -16.37
C LEU A 15 1.91 -12.97 -17.30
N LYS A 16 1.76 -11.87 -18.05
CA LYS A 16 2.83 -11.34 -18.90
C LYS A 16 4.02 -10.88 -18.06
N ILE A 17 3.78 -10.14 -16.97
CA ILE A 17 4.82 -9.72 -16.03
C ILE A 17 5.54 -10.94 -15.43
N TYR A 18 4.80 -11.96 -15.00
CA TYR A 18 5.38 -13.20 -14.46
C TYR A 18 6.30 -13.88 -15.47
N ASN A 19 5.81 -14.10 -16.70
CA ASN A 19 6.61 -14.69 -17.77
C ASN A 19 7.88 -13.86 -18.03
N ASP A 20 7.75 -12.54 -17.94
CA ASP A 20 8.86 -11.64 -18.15
C ASP A 20 9.93 -11.72 -17.05
N ILE A 21 9.49 -11.82 -15.80
CA ILE A 21 10.37 -12.00 -14.65
C ILE A 21 11.14 -13.32 -14.78
N GLN A 22 10.45 -14.41 -15.12
CA GLN A 22 11.11 -15.71 -15.30
C GLN A 22 12.18 -15.70 -16.38
N LYS A 23 12.00 -14.89 -17.44
CA LYS A 23 12.92 -14.83 -18.58
C LYS A 23 14.03 -13.82 -18.43
N ARG A 24 13.72 -12.61 -17.97
CA ARG A 24 14.62 -11.44 -18.04
C ARG A 24 15.11 -10.96 -16.67
N PHE A 25 14.36 -11.22 -15.60
CA PHE A 25 14.62 -10.64 -14.28
C PHE A 25 14.76 -11.67 -13.16
N LYS A 26 15.04 -12.93 -13.51
CA LYS A 26 15.21 -14.01 -12.53
C LYS A 26 16.31 -13.66 -11.52
N GLY A 27 16.00 -13.81 -10.23
CA GLY A 27 16.93 -13.53 -9.13
C GLY A 27 17.10 -12.04 -8.79
N ARG A 28 16.39 -11.13 -9.47
CA ARG A 28 16.40 -9.71 -9.11
C ARG A 28 15.40 -9.40 -8.01
N LYS A 29 15.68 -8.36 -7.23
CA LYS A 29 14.75 -7.76 -6.27
C LYS A 29 13.78 -6.87 -7.06
N ILE A 30 12.47 -7.15 -6.98
CA ILE A 30 11.47 -6.49 -7.82
C ILE A 30 10.35 -5.92 -6.95
N VAL A 31 10.02 -4.66 -7.17
CA VAL A 31 8.85 -4.00 -6.59
C VAL A 31 7.83 -3.78 -7.68
N ILE A 32 6.59 -4.21 -7.45
CA ILE A 32 5.46 -3.88 -8.33
C ILE A 32 4.55 -2.90 -7.60
N SER A 33 4.51 -1.66 -8.07
CA SER A 33 3.50 -0.69 -7.63
C SER A 33 2.19 -0.94 -8.37
N MET A 34 1.10 -1.07 -7.61
CA MET A 34 -0.22 -1.33 -8.13
C MET A 34 -1.12 -0.16 -7.75
N SER A 35 -1.45 0.69 -8.71
CA SER A 35 -2.27 1.89 -8.47
C SER A 35 -3.77 1.63 -8.64
N TRP A 36 -4.25 0.43 -8.29
CA TRP A 36 -5.64 0.02 -8.49
C TRP A 36 -6.15 -0.88 -7.37
N ASN A 37 -7.48 -0.91 -7.21
CA ASN A 37 -8.19 -1.83 -6.33
C ASN A 37 -9.41 -2.40 -7.03
N LEU A 38 -9.62 -3.70 -6.86
CA LEU A 38 -10.77 -4.45 -7.36
C LEU A 38 -11.80 -4.63 -6.27
N ARG A 39 -13.07 -4.38 -6.62
CA ARG A 39 -14.20 -4.80 -5.82
C ARG A 39 -14.85 -6.00 -6.49
N PHE A 40 -15.02 -7.06 -5.72
CA PHE A 40 -15.82 -8.21 -6.08
C PHE A 40 -17.17 -8.00 -5.38
N ILE A 41 -18.22 -7.83 -6.17
CA ILE A 41 -19.57 -7.57 -5.65
C ILE A 41 -20.22 -8.95 -5.49
N LYS A 42 -20.44 -9.37 -4.24
CA LYS A 42 -21.26 -10.55 -3.97
C LYS A 42 -22.72 -10.18 -4.20
N ASP A 43 -23.42 -10.91 -5.06
CA ASP A 43 -24.87 -10.78 -5.17
C ASP A 43 -25.53 -11.45 -3.96
N LEU A 44 -25.92 -10.63 -2.98
CA LEU A 44 -26.57 -11.12 -1.76
C LEU A 44 -27.98 -11.65 -2.00
N THR A 45 -28.60 -11.32 -3.14
CA THR A 45 -29.97 -11.74 -3.46
C THR A 45 -30.02 -13.10 -4.14
N THR A 46 -28.94 -13.48 -4.82
CA THR A 46 -28.88 -14.71 -5.60
C THR A 46 -27.75 -15.60 -5.10
N ARG A 47 -28.00 -16.40 -4.06
CA ARG A 47 -27.04 -17.42 -3.58
C ARG A 47 -26.56 -18.25 -4.77
N LYS A 48 -25.26 -18.17 -5.09
CA LYS A 48 -24.57 -18.88 -6.19
C LYS A 48 -24.91 -18.37 -7.59
N SER A 49 -24.97 -17.04 -7.79
CA SER A 49 -25.03 -16.51 -9.15
C SER A 49 -23.78 -16.95 -9.95
N THR A 50 -23.93 -17.13 -11.27
CA THR A 50 -22.78 -17.42 -12.15
C THR A 50 -21.71 -16.34 -12.05
N MET A 51 -22.11 -15.10 -11.74
CA MET A 51 -21.20 -13.97 -11.55
C MET A 51 -20.34 -14.15 -10.29
N ASP A 52 -20.93 -14.59 -9.18
CA ASP A 52 -20.18 -14.86 -7.94
C ASP A 52 -19.14 -15.97 -8.15
N ASN A 53 -19.51 -17.03 -8.87
CA ASN A 53 -18.58 -18.12 -9.17
C ASN A 53 -17.41 -17.65 -10.06
N PHE A 54 -17.70 -16.81 -11.04
CA PHE A 54 -16.67 -16.21 -11.90
C PHE A 54 -15.75 -15.29 -11.09
N ASP A 55 -16.30 -14.39 -10.28
CA ASP A 55 -15.57 -13.45 -9.45
C ASP A 55 -14.67 -14.17 -8.42
N SER A 56 -15.19 -15.21 -7.76
CA SER A 56 -14.42 -16.06 -6.85
C SER A 56 -13.29 -16.80 -7.56
N SER A 57 -13.56 -17.37 -8.74
CA SER A 57 -12.53 -18.06 -9.54
C SER A 57 -11.44 -17.10 -10.02
N LEU A 58 -11.82 -15.88 -10.41
CA LEU A 58 -10.89 -14.85 -10.83
C LEU A 58 -10.04 -14.34 -9.66
N LYS A 59 -10.65 -14.09 -8.49
CA LYS A 59 -9.92 -13.72 -7.27
C LYS A 59 -8.91 -14.80 -6.87
N ARG A 60 -9.30 -16.08 -6.92
CA ARG A 60 -8.40 -17.23 -6.68
C ARG A 60 -7.24 -17.27 -7.67
N SER A 61 -7.52 -17.06 -8.96
CA SER A 61 -6.49 -17.01 -10.01
C SER A 61 -5.50 -15.85 -9.80
N LEU A 62 -6.01 -14.68 -9.38
CA LEU A 62 -5.18 -13.53 -9.03
C LEU A 62 -4.31 -13.79 -7.79
N ARG A 63 -4.87 -14.40 -6.73
CA ARG A 63 -4.08 -14.82 -5.55
C ARG A 63 -2.94 -15.75 -5.95
N HIS A 64 -3.24 -16.76 -6.76
CA HIS A 64 -2.25 -17.72 -7.20
C HIS A 64 -1.10 -17.07 -8.00
N ILE A 65 -1.40 -16.14 -8.92
CA ILE A 65 -0.32 -15.45 -9.65
C ILE A 65 0.50 -14.53 -8.73
N PHE A 66 -0.10 -13.92 -7.70
CA PHE A 66 0.64 -13.15 -6.70
C PHE A 66 1.56 -14.04 -5.86
N GLU A 67 1.12 -15.25 -5.50
CA GLU A 67 1.96 -16.24 -4.81
C GLU A 67 3.17 -16.63 -5.67
N LEU A 68 2.96 -16.93 -6.96
CA LEU A 68 4.06 -17.30 -7.88
C LEU A 68 5.07 -16.15 -8.07
N LEU A 69 4.57 -14.92 -8.21
CA LEU A 69 5.41 -13.72 -8.27
C LEU A 69 6.13 -13.49 -6.93
N GLY A 70 5.44 -13.66 -5.80
CA GLY A 70 6.00 -13.62 -4.46
C GLY A 70 7.07 -14.68 -4.25
N GLN A 71 6.93 -15.90 -4.75
CA GLN A 71 8.01 -16.88 -4.70
C GLN A 71 9.22 -16.47 -5.55
N SER A 72 9.01 -15.64 -6.57
CA SER A 72 10.05 -15.16 -7.50
C SER A 72 10.82 -13.93 -7.01
N GLY A 73 10.67 -13.52 -5.74
CA GLY A 73 11.38 -12.35 -5.20
C GLY A 73 10.61 -11.02 -5.29
N VAL A 74 9.36 -11.03 -5.76
CA VAL A 74 8.55 -9.80 -5.91
C VAL A 74 7.94 -9.37 -4.58
N ILE A 75 7.88 -8.05 -4.35
CA ILE A 75 7.04 -7.40 -3.34
C ILE A 75 6.05 -6.44 -4.02
N PHE A 76 4.83 -6.41 -3.53
CA PHE A 76 3.73 -5.62 -4.07
C PHE A 76 3.41 -4.44 -3.17
N VAL A 77 3.19 -3.29 -3.77
CA VAL A 77 2.73 -2.09 -3.06
C VAL A 77 1.37 -1.70 -3.60
N VAL A 78 0.38 -1.65 -2.72
CA VAL A 78 -1.03 -1.56 -3.10
C VAL A 78 -1.71 -0.42 -2.34
N PRO A 79 -2.70 0.26 -2.93
CA PRO A 79 -3.34 1.40 -2.30
C PRO A 79 -4.38 0.92 -1.29
N GLY A 80 -4.56 1.58 -0.15
CA GLY A 80 -5.65 1.26 0.79
C GLY A 80 -7.05 1.49 0.21
N GLY A 81 -7.15 2.35 -0.82
CA GLY A 81 -8.38 2.71 -1.52
C GLY A 81 -8.59 4.23 -1.58
N SER A 82 -9.76 4.67 -2.02
CA SER A 82 -10.00 6.09 -2.31
C SER A 82 -11.14 6.72 -1.50
N PHE A 83 -11.61 6.08 -0.43
CA PHE A 83 -12.60 6.68 0.44
C PHE A 83 -11.91 7.66 1.39
N HIS A 84 -12.50 8.83 1.56
CA HIS A 84 -11.97 9.80 2.51
C HIS A 84 -12.21 9.29 3.93
N TRP A 85 -11.26 9.45 4.86
CA TRP A 85 -11.35 8.82 6.18
C TRP A 85 -12.60 9.22 6.99
N LYS A 86 -13.12 10.44 6.77
CA LYS A 86 -14.37 10.93 7.38
C LYS A 86 -15.64 10.42 6.71
N ASP A 87 -15.53 9.82 5.52
CA ASP A 87 -16.66 9.20 4.84
C ASP A 87 -17.01 7.91 5.59
N VAL A 88 -17.78 8.05 6.66
CA VAL A 88 -18.43 6.93 7.33
C VAL A 88 -19.36 6.33 6.29
N VAL A 89 -19.04 5.12 5.81
CA VAL A 89 -20.03 4.32 5.10
C VAL A 89 -20.93 3.74 6.20
N PRO A 90 -22.21 4.14 6.33
CA PRO A 90 -23.11 3.46 7.24
C PRO A 90 -23.33 2.05 6.71
N THR A 91 -22.53 1.08 7.15
CA THR A 91 -22.79 -0.32 6.90
C THR A 91 -23.90 -0.76 7.84
N SER A 92 -25.13 -0.60 7.33
CA SER A 92 -26.33 -1.30 7.77
C SER A 92 -26.96 -0.85 9.10
N THR A 93 -28.21 -0.40 8.98
CA THR A 93 -29.23 -0.40 10.03
C THR A 93 -29.72 -1.81 10.39
N ASN A 94 -28.98 -2.88 10.04
CA ASN A 94 -29.33 -4.25 10.38
C ASN A 94 -28.39 -4.76 11.49
N PRO A 95 -28.84 -4.79 12.76
CA PRO A 95 -28.05 -5.26 13.90
C PRO A 95 -27.70 -6.76 13.88
N GLY A 96 -27.99 -7.47 12.78
CA GLY A 96 -27.74 -8.90 12.60
C GLY A 96 -26.57 -9.26 11.67
N ASN A 97 -25.92 -8.29 10.99
CA ASN A 97 -24.86 -8.59 10.04
C ASN A 97 -23.47 -8.33 10.66
N LYS A 98 -23.03 -9.28 11.50
CA LYS A 98 -21.69 -9.30 12.12
C LYS A 98 -20.61 -9.90 11.20
N ASP A 99 -20.95 -10.30 9.97
CA ASP A 99 -20.10 -11.13 9.10
C ASP A 99 -19.15 -10.34 8.17
N LEU A 100 -18.74 -9.15 8.58
CA LEU A 100 -17.57 -8.48 8.01
C LEU A 100 -16.73 -8.07 9.21
N GLY A 101 -15.64 -8.81 9.49
CA GLY A 101 -14.69 -8.60 10.60
C GLY A 101 -13.98 -7.22 10.65
N ASN A 102 -14.55 -6.21 10.00
CA ASN A 102 -14.23 -4.81 10.14
C ASN A 102 -15.18 -4.18 11.17
N ASN A 103 -14.86 -4.33 12.45
CA ASN A 103 -15.53 -3.58 13.52
C ASN A 103 -15.53 -2.07 13.22
N TYR A 104 -16.65 -1.45 13.55
CA TYR A 104 -17.25 -0.21 13.07
C TYR A 104 -16.48 1.13 13.27
N ASP A 105 -15.17 1.13 13.56
CA ASP A 105 -14.47 2.35 14.02
C ASP A 105 -13.38 2.91 13.09
N THR A 106 -13.07 2.26 11.95
CA THR A 106 -12.10 2.76 10.95
C THR A 106 -12.60 2.56 9.52
N ASN A 107 -12.33 3.48 8.59
CA ASN A 107 -12.85 3.41 7.22
C ASN A 107 -12.28 2.17 6.49
N PRO A 108 -13.10 1.16 6.14
CA PRO A 108 -12.58 -0.16 5.83
C PRO A 108 -11.76 -0.20 4.53
N ILE A 109 -10.60 -0.85 4.60
CA ILE A 109 -9.88 -1.33 3.42
C ILE A 109 -10.63 -2.55 2.91
N ASN A 110 -11.40 -2.38 1.83
CA ASN A 110 -12.32 -3.39 1.30
C ASN A 110 -12.07 -3.74 -0.19
N GLY A 111 -10.93 -3.32 -0.73
CA GLY A 111 -10.51 -3.62 -2.10
C GLY A 111 -9.46 -4.73 -2.15
N PHE A 112 -9.54 -5.59 -3.17
CA PHE A 112 -8.49 -6.56 -3.48
C PHE A 112 -7.48 -5.94 -4.48
N PRO A 113 -6.17 -6.09 -4.31
CA PRO A 113 -5.48 -6.91 -3.31
C PRO A 113 -5.18 -6.19 -1.98
N ALA A 114 -5.61 -4.93 -1.76
CA ALA A 114 -5.31 -4.20 -0.53
C ALA A 114 -5.69 -4.93 0.76
N THR A 115 -6.79 -5.70 0.75
CA THR A 115 -7.19 -6.58 1.86
C THR A 115 -6.15 -7.65 2.20
N GLU A 116 -5.38 -8.14 1.22
CA GLU A 116 -4.34 -9.16 1.45
C GLU A 116 -3.16 -8.56 2.24
N GLY A 117 -2.81 -7.28 2.00
CA GLY A 117 -1.71 -6.62 2.70
C GLY A 117 -2.03 -6.13 4.12
N VAL A 118 -3.32 -6.10 4.50
CA VAL A 118 -3.76 -5.77 5.88
C VAL A 118 -4.21 -6.98 6.69
N LYS A 119 -4.03 -8.18 6.15
CA LYS A 119 -4.11 -9.41 6.95
C LYS A 119 -3.06 -9.34 8.06
N ARG A 120 -3.37 -9.98 9.19
CA ARG A 120 -2.43 -10.10 10.31
C ARG A 120 -1.12 -10.67 9.78
N LEU A 121 -0.02 -10.01 10.12
CA LEU A 121 1.30 -10.45 9.72
C LEU A 121 1.66 -11.60 10.67
N ASP A 122 1.38 -12.81 10.23
CA ASP A 122 1.95 -13.99 10.86
C ASP A 122 3.39 -14.13 10.39
N LEU A 123 4.30 -14.46 11.31
CA LEU A 123 5.69 -14.73 10.98
C LEU A 123 5.80 -15.98 10.09
N GLU A 124 4.81 -16.88 10.15
CA GLU A 124 4.78 -18.11 9.37
C GLU A 124 4.29 -17.93 7.93
N THR A 125 3.42 -16.94 7.66
CA THR A 125 2.92 -16.70 6.30
C THR A 125 3.59 -15.48 5.65
N PRO A 126 4.31 -15.68 4.53
CA PRO A 126 4.95 -14.58 3.84
C PRO A 126 3.91 -13.67 3.20
N ASN A 127 3.66 -12.52 3.83
CA ASN A 127 2.88 -11.45 3.22
C ASN A 127 3.78 -10.71 2.22
N TYR A 128 3.46 -10.75 0.93
CA TYR A 128 4.22 -10.05 -0.11
C TYR A 128 3.65 -8.67 -0.43
N PHE A 129 2.63 -8.22 0.31
CA PHE A 129 1.93 -6.96 0.07
C PHE A 129 2.29 -5.92 1.15
N VAL A 130 2.40 -4.69 0.68
CA VAL A 130 2.46 -3.48 1.50
C VAL A 130 1.26 -2.63 1.11
N THR A 131 0.25 -2.62 1.96
CA THR A 131 -0.93 -1.76 1.77
C THR A 131 -0.66 -0.38 2.34
N VAL A 132 -0.98 0.66 1.56
CA VAL A 132 -0.55 2.03 1.84
C VAL A 132 -1.74 2.96 2.03
N GLY A 133 -1.76 3.66 3.17
CA GLY A 133 -2.68 4.75 3.47
C GLY A 133 -2.32 6.02 2.74
N GLY A 134 -3.23 7.00 2.76
CA GLY A 134 -3.04 8.25 2.05
C GLY A 134 -3.26 9.45 2.94
N VAL A 135 -2.30 10.36 2.88
CA VAL A 135 -2.23 11.51 3.77
C VAL A 135 -2.10 12.80 2.99
N GLU A 136 -2.49 13.91 3.60
CA GLU A 136 -2.31 15.23 3.00
C GLU A 136 -0.82 15.62 2.98
N THR A 137 -0.39 16.45 2.02
CA THR A 137 1.01 16.90 1.95
C THR A 137 1.33 18.06 2.88
N THR A 138 0.34 18.87 3.25
CA THR A 138 0.54 20.09 4.05
C THR A 138 0.38 19.84 5.54
N SER A 139 -0.81 19.42 5.96
CA SER A 139 -1.08 19.12 7.38
C SER A 139 -0.46 17.80 7.83
N TRP A 140 0.04 17.04 6.86
CA TRP A 140 0.23 15.62 6.93
C TRP A 140 -1.06 14.85 7.25
N GLY A 141 -2.15 15.40 7.78
CA GLY A 141 -3.35 14.71 8.26
C GLY A 141 -3.87 13.52 7.43
N ASN A 142 -4.50 12.56 8.12
CA ASN A 142 -5.20 11.47 7.44
C ASN A 142 -6.17 12.04 6.42
N TYR A 143 -6.14 11.52 5.20
CA TYR A 143 -7.05 11.95 4.13
C TYR A 143 -7.85 10.77 3.59
N TYR A 144 -7.19 9.63 3.37
CA TYR A 144 -7.81 8.40 2.91
C TYR A 144 -7.98 7.38 4.04
N GLN A 145 -8.55 6.22 3.70
CA GLN A 145 -8.91 5.17 4.66
C GLN A 145 -7.80 4.84 5.67
N THR A 146 -8.24 4.64 6.90
CA THR A 146 -7.43 4.16 8.02
C THR A 146 -7.89 2.76 8.39
N HIS A 147 -6.99 1.92 8.88
CA HIS A 147 -7.33 0.57 9.33
C HIS A 147 -6.35 0.13 10.40
N ARG A 148 -6.78 -0.64 11.40
CA ARG A 148 -5.91 -1.06 12.53
C ARG A 148 -4.63 -1.79 12.10
N ASN A 149 -4.70 -2.54 11.00
CA ASN A 149 -3.57 -3.28 10.44
C ASN A 149 -2.84 -2.53 9.32
N LEU A 150 -3.23 -1.28 9.02
CA LEU A 150 -2.50 -0.43 8.09
C LEU A 150 -1.29 0.13 8.82
N ARG A 151 -0.09 -0.22 8.34
CA ARG A 151 1.17 0.09 9.04
C ARG A 151 1.88 1.33 8.51
N VAL A 152 1.47 1.81 7.35
CA VAL A 152 2.19 2.87 6.66
C VAL A 152 1.24 3.70 5.81
N SER A 153 1.47 5.00 5.82
CA SER A 153 0.84 5.98 4.95
C SER A 153 1.88 6.80 4.20
N ALA A 154 1.49 7.35 3.06
CA ALA A 154 2.35 8.25 2.29
C ALA A 154 1.53 9.40 1.68
N PRO A 155 2.19 10.51 1.28
CA PRO A 155 1.54 11.62 0.60
C PRO A 155 0.63 11.16 -0.54
N ALA A 156 -0.62 11.61 -0.50
CA ALA A 156 -1.67 11.20 -1.43
C ALA A 156 -2.50 12.38 -1.95
N VAL A 157 -2.32 13.59 -1.44
CA VAL A 157 -3.09 14.78 -1.81
C VAL A 157 -2.15 15.82 -2.37
N ASP A 158 -2.57 16.49 -3.44
CA ASP A 158 -1.82 17.55 -4.10
C ASP A 158 -0.39 17.12 -4.46
N ILE A 159 -0.28 15.88 -4.97
CA ILE A 159 0.97 15.32 -5.47
C ILE A 159 1.21 15.88 -6.87
N LEU A 160 2.39 16.44 -7.09
CA LEU A 160 2.80 16.93 -8.40
C LEU A 160 3.28 15.77 -9.26
N VAL A 161 2.62 15.52 -10.39
CA VAL A 161 2.99 14.45 -11.34
C VAL A 161 3.08 14.98 -12.77
N PRO A 162 3.94 14.38 -13.61
CA PRO A 162 3.92 14.66 -15.04
C PRO A 162 2.59 14.17 -15.65
N LEU A 163 1.94 15.02 -16.44
CA LEU A 163 0.75 14.68 -17.19
C LEU A 163 1.13 14.18 -18.58
N PRO A 164 0.37 13.23 -19.14
CA PRO A 164 0.58 12.81 -20.52
C PRO A 164 0.32 14.00 -21.47
N ALA A 165 1.16 14.11 -22.51
CA ALA A 165 0.99 15.13 -23.55
C ALA A 165 -0.34 15.02 -24.31
N SER A 166 -0.93 13.82 -24.34
CA SER A 166 -2.28 13.57 -24.86
C SER A 166 -3.26 13.44 -23.70
N SER A 167 -4.31 14.24 -23.69
CA SER A 167 -5.45 14.00 -22.81
C SER A 167 -6.01 12.60 -23.10
N PHE A 168 -6.25 11.83 -22.04
CA PHE A 168 -7.09 10.64 -22.14
C PHE A 168 -8.44 11.04 -22.76
N HIS A 169 -9.07 10.13 -23.49
CA HIS A 169 -10.32 10.41 -24.19
C HIS A 169 -11.32 11.09 -23.25
N SER A 170 -12.04 12.13 -23.70
CA SER A 170 -12.96 12.93 -22.86
C SER A 170 -14.09 12.12 -22.18
N ARG A 171 -14.26 10.84 -22.54
CA ARG A 171 -15.19 9.88 -21.93
C ARG A 171 -14.56 8.96 -20.89
N GLU A 172 -13.24 8.89 -20.83
CA GLU A 172 -12.47 8.20 -19.81
C GLU A 172 -12.28 9.18 -18.65
N LEU A 173 -13.28 9.20 -17.75
CA LEU A 173 -13.34 9.91 -16.46
C LEU A 173 -12.37 11.09 -16.32
N GLU A 174 -12.92 12.28 -16.13
CA GLU A 174 -12.30 13.44 -15.46
C GLU A 174 -11.19 13.00 -14.50
N LEU A 175 -9.97 12.84 -15.02
CA LEU A 175 -8.85 12.27 -14.31
C LEU A 175 -8.42 13.38 -13.37
N ALA A 176 -9.02 13.34 -12.17
CA ALA A 176 -8.67 14.14 -11.02
C ALA A 176 -8.43 15.62 -11.33
N ARG A 177 -9.25 16.30 -12.16
CA ARG A 177 -9.03 17.71 -12.59
C ARG A 177 -7.55 18.10 -12.53
N ALA A 178 -6.68 17.35 -13.20
CA ALA A 178 -5.29 17.72 -13.31
C ALA A 178 -5.26 18.91 -14.27
N GLN A 179 -5.65 20.09 -13.76
CA GLN A 179 -5.44 21.32 -14.49
C GLN A 179 -3.93 21.44 -14.61
N SER A 180 -3.42 21.39 -15.84
CA SER A 180 -2.07 21.85 -16.14
C SER A 180 -2.07 23.36 -15.89
N THR A 181 -1.90 23.75 -14.63
CA THR A 181 -1.69 25.14 -14.23
C THR A 181 -0.20 25.47 -14.19
N LEU A 182 0.67 24.46 -14.28
CA LEU A 182 2.11 24.59 -14.15
C LEU A 182 2.83 24.41 -15.49
N PRO A 183 3.81 25.27 -15.82
CA PRO A 183 4.62 25.13 -17.01
C PRO A 183 5.36 23.78 -17.00
N GLY A 184 5.41 23.11 -18.16
CA GLY A 184 6.10 21.81 -18.32
C GLY A 184 5.20 20.58 -18.34
N GLY A 185 3.88 20.73 -18.35
CA GLY A 185 2.96 19.60 -18.48
C GLY A 185 2.78 18.79 -17.19
N TYR A 186 2.92 19.42 -16.03
CA TYR A 186 2.65 18.81 -14.73
C TYR A 186 1.24 19.16 -14.23
N GLY A 187 0.73 18.35 -13.31
CA GLY A 187 -0.55 18.58 -12.64
C GLY A 187 -0.57 18.02 -11.23
N LEU A 188 -1.45 18.58 -10.40
CA LEU A 188 -1.70 18.10 -9.06
C LEU A 188 -2.75 16.98 -9.11
N VAL A 189 -2.49 15.90 -8.40
CA VAL A 189 -3.36 14.73 -8.34
C VAL A 189 -3.60 14.29 -6.91
N ARG A 190 -4.68 13.52 -6.72
CA ARG A 190 -5.10 12.99 -5.42
C ARG A 190 -5.44 11.50 -5.52
N GLY A 191 -5.03 10.71 -4.54
CA GLY A 191 -5.35 9.29 -4.43
C GLY A 191 -4.24 8.47 -3.75
N THR A 192 -4.63 7.44 -2.99
CA THR A 192 -3.68 6.46 -2.42
C THR A 192 -2.88 5.70 -3.50
N ALA A 193 -3.34 5.73 -4.75
CA ALA A 193 -2.57 5.25 -5.90
C ALA A 193 -1.18 5.93 -6.00
N TYR A 194 -1.10 7.22 -5.67
CA TYR A 194 0.14 7.99 -5.67
C TYR A 194 0.97 7.74 -4.41
N ALA A 195 0.32 7.57 -3.26
CA ALA A 195 0.97 7.11 -2.04
C ALA A 195 1.66 5.75 -2.24
N ALA A 196 0.98 4.78 -2.86
CA ALA A 196 1.54 3.48 -3.20
C ALA A 196 2.75 3.57 -4.16
N ALA A 197 2.78 4.54 -5.06
CA ALA A 197 3.94 4.79 -5.92
C ALA A 197 5.14 5.31 -5.11
N THR A 198 4.92 6.26 -4.20
CA THR A 198 5.95 6.78 -3.28
C THR A 198 6.56 5.67 -2.44
N VAL A 199 5.72 4.83 -1.83
CA VAL A 199 6.18 3.69 -1.02
C VAL A 199 6.93 2.66 -1.86
N ALA A 200 6.51 2.41 -3.11
CA ALA A 200 7.23 1.52 -4.01
C ALA A 200 8.62 2.05 -4.36
N GLY A 201 8.75 3.36 -4.61
CA GLY A 201 10.05 4.01 -4.80
C GLY A 201 10.95 3.87 -3.59
N LEU A 202 10.39 4.07 -2.39
CA LEU A 202 11.15 3.94 -1.15
C LEU A 202 11.57 2.49 -0.85
N LEU A 203 10.70 1.51 -1.11
CA LEU A 203 11.09 0.09 -1.02
C LEU A 203 12.21 -0.24 -2.01
N ALA A 204 12.13 0.24 -3.24
CA ALA A 204 13.19 0.05 -4.23
C ALA A 204 14.53 0.65 -3.74
N TYR A 205 14.48 1.82 -3.10
CA TYR A 205 15.63 2.44 -2.46
C TYR A 205 16.27 1.54 -1.39
N PHE A 206 15.49 0.98 -0.46
CA PHE A 206 16.01 0.06 0.55
C PHE A 206 16.55 -1.26 -0.05
N LEU A 207 15.91 -1.79 -1.09
CA LEU A 207 16.42 -2.99 -1.79
C LEU A 207 17.81 -2.75 -2.40
N GLU A 208 18.06 -1.56 -2.93
CA GLU A 208 19.34 -1.13 -3.51
C GLU A 208 20.42 -0.85 -2.43
N MET A 209 20.00 -0.54 -1.19
CA MET A 209 20.91 -0.44 -0.04
C MET A 209 21.48 -1.80 0.37
N GLY A 210 20.87 -2.91 -0.04
CA GLY A 210 21.35 -4.26 0.25
C GLY A 210 20.32 -5.16 0.90
N PHE A 211 19.26 -4.59 1.48
CA PHE A 211 18.19 -5.34 2.14
C PHE A 211 17.43 -6.24 1.18
N ASP A 212 17.05 -7.44 1.62
CA ASP A 212 16.05 -8.23 0.92
C ASP A 212 14.65 -7.61 1.07
N ARG A 213 13.63 -8.20 0.46
CA ARG A 213 12.27 -7.65 0.49
C ARG A 213 11.60 -7.61 1.86
N TYR A 214 11.90 -8.59 2.71
CA TYR A 214 11.31 -8.66 4.04
C TYR A 214 12.05 -7.68 4.94
N GLU A 215 13.37 -7.65 4.85
CA GLU A 215 14.23 -6.67 5.52
C GLU A 215 13.85 -5.24 5.11
N ALA A 216 13.71 -4.95 3.81
CA ALA A 216 13.34 -3.63 3.30
C ALA A 216 11.95 -3.19 3.78
N ARG A 217 10.99 -4.12 3.88
CA ARG A 217 9.67 -3.83 4.47
C ARG A 217 9.75 -3.59 5.97
N THR A 218 10.57 -4.36 6.68
CA THR A 218 10.81 -4.15 8.11
C THR A 218 11.41 -2.77 8.36
N VAL A 219 12.43 -2.39 7.59
CA VAL A 219 13.03 -1.04 7.64
C VAL A 219 11.98 0.02 7.32
N LEU A 220 11.18 -0.16 6.26
CA LEU A 220 10.10 0.74 5.89
C LEU A 220 9.13 1.00 7.05
N TYR A 221 8.69 -0.04 7.76
CA TYR A 221 7.74 0.10 8.87
C TYR A 221 8.40 0.65 10.14
N ALA A 222 9.63 0.26 10.45
CA ALA A 222 10.33 0.75 11.62
C ALA A 222 10.61 2.25 11.52
N TYR A 223 11.14 2.71 10.38
CA TYR A 223 11.48 4.11 10.14
C TYR A 223 10.27 5.01 9.85
N ALA A 224 9.09 4.45 9.61
CA ALA A 224 7.90 5.28 9.43
C ALA A 224 7.61 6.03 10.74
N TYR A 225 7.39 7.34 10.66
CA TYR A 225 7.33 8.20 11.84
C TYR A 225 5.88 8.32 12.34
N PRO A 226 5.60 8.06 13.63
CA PRO A 226 4.28 8.29 14.22
C PRO A 226 4.02 9.78 14.28
N ARG A 227 2.77 10.20 14.11
CA ARG A 227 2.46 11.63 14.27
C ARG A 227 2.04 11.95 15.68
N ILE A 228 2.65 13.00 16.19
CA ILE A 228 2.50 13.45 17.57
C ILE A 228 1.37 14.49 17.68
N ASP A 229 1.06 15.21 16.60
CA ASP A 229 0.20 16.39 16.67
C ASP A 229 -1.30 16.15 16.40
N GLN A 230 -1.80 14.92 16.50
CA GLN A 230 -3.26 14.75 16.53
C GLN A 230 -3.71 14.82 17.99
N PRO A 231 -4.36 15.92 18.43
CA PRO A 231 -4.87 16.00 19.79
C PRO A 231 -5.77 14.80 19.99
N ASP A 232 -5.50 14.04 21.06
CA ASP A 232 -6.22 12.85 21.49
C ASP A 232 -7.71 13.05 21.25
N THR A 233 -8.21 12.60 20.09
CA THR A 233 -9.64 12.63 19.83
C THR A 233 -10.20 11.48 20.63
N GLU A 234 -10.51 11.79 21.89
CA GLU A 234 -11.10 10.91 22.88
C GLU A 234 -12.15 9.99 22.23
N GLY A 235 -11.89 8.68 22.27
CA GLY A 235 -12.92 7.68 22.05
C GLY A 235 -12.94 6.93 20.73
N ARG A 236 -11.92 7.04 19.87
CA ARG A 236 -11.73 6.05 18.78
C ARG A 236 -10.33 5.48 18.85
N LEU A 237 -10.20 4.16 18.64
CA LEU A 237 -8.94 3.42 18.44
C LEU A 237 -8.20 3.89 17.17
N GLN A 238 -7.96 5.19 17.03
CA GLN A 238 -7.14 5.78 15.99
C GLN A 238 -5.69 5.52 16.37
N ARG A 239 -5.18 4.36 15.96
CA ARG A 239 -3.72 4.18 15.91
C ARG A 239 -3.14 5.33 15.09
N ASN A 240 -2.15 6.03 15.66
CA ASN A 240 -1.39 7.04 14.94
C ASN A 240 -0.85 6.40 13.66
N LEU A 241 -1.16 7.00 12.51
CA LEU A 241 -0.72 6.47 11.23
C LEU A 241 0.74 6.88 11.00
N ASP A 242 1.60 5.89 10.90
CA ASP A 242 3.00 6.11 10.59
C ASP A 242 3.17 6.54 9.13
N VAL A 243 3.92 7.61 8.91
CA VAL A 243 4.22 8.13 7.57
C VAL A 243 5.58 7.64 7.12
N VAL A 244 5.69 7.21 5.86
CA VAL A 244 6.98 6.80 5.31
C VAL A 244 8.06 7.88 5.46
N TYR A 245 9.24 7.41 5.83
CA TYR A 245 10.46 8.20 5.91
C TYR A 245 11.62 7.38 5.36
N ASN A 246 12.55 8.05 4.68
CA ASN A 246 13.63 7.38 3.96
C ASN A 246 14.88 7.10 4.81
N GLY A 247 14.86 7.48 6.09
CA GLY A 247 15.99 7.29 7.01
C GLY A 247 17.20 8.18 6.70
N ILE A 248 17.10 9.10 5.73
CA ILE A 248 18.14 10.09 5.46
C ILE A 248 17.90 11.25 6.42
N TRP A 249 18.63 11.23 7.52
CA TRP A 249 18.69 12.34 8.45
C TRP A 249 19.25 13.55 7.71
N GLY A 250 18.36 14.50 7.39
CA GLY A 250 18.80 15.85 7.12
C GLY A 250 19.31 16.39 8.43
N PHE A 251 20.64 16.45 8.60
CA PHE A 251 21.19 17.31 9.64
C PHE A 251 20.60 18.68 9.38
N ARG A 252 19.70 19.12 10.26
CA ARG A 252 19.58 20.54 10.51
C ARG A 252 20.98 20.86 11.01
N ASN A 253 21.83 21.40 10.12
CA ASN A 253 22.94 22.17 10.62
C ASN A 253 22.21 23.21 11.45
N ASP A 254 22.20 23.03 12.76
CA ASP A 254 22.12 24.13 13.68
C ASP A 254 23.25 25.02 13.19
N ALA A 255 22.87 25.96 12.33
CA ALA A 255 23.70 27.05 11.95
C ALA A 255 24.05 27.61 13.31
N ARG A 256 25.29 27.34 13.75
CA ARG A 256 25.92 28.06 14.83
C ARG A 256 25.49 29.49 14.62
N ASP A 257 24.62 30.00 15.49
CA ASP A 257 24.30 31.41 15.51
C ASP A 257 25.65 32.11 15.53
N PRO A 258 26.04 32.81 14.46
CA PRO A 258 27.33 33.49 14.45
C PRO A 258 27.37 34.67 15.41
N ASP A 259 26.24 34.98 16.07
CA ASP A 259 25.97 36.24 16.78
C ASP A 259 25.50 36.08 18.24
N SER A 260 25.82 34.99 18.95
CA SER A 260 25.54 34.91 20.40
C SER A 260 26.50 35.72 21.29
N SER A 261 27.10 36.79 20.75
CA SER A 261 27.76 37.82 21.56
C SER A 261 26.89 39.06 21.64
N ASP A 262 25.87 39.02 22.48
CA ASP A 262 25.32 40.16 23.22
C ASP A 262 24.38 39.61 24.30
N GLU A 263 24.96 39.26 25.44
CA GLU A 263 24.21 38.98 26.67
C GLU A 263 23.53 40.28 27.13
N ASP A 264 22.21 40.36 26.92
CA ASP A 264 21.36 41.37 27.56
C ASP A 264 20.87 40.78 28.91
N PRO A 265 21.35 41.27 30.07
CA PRO A 265 21.16 40.60 31.35
C PRO A 265 19.75 40.79 31.97
N ASN A 266 18.72 41.01 31.14
CA ASN A 266 17.42 41.50 31.65
C ASN A 266 16.18 41.01 30.89
N SER A 267 16.18 39.79 30.34
CA SER A 267 14.92 39.14 29.90
C SER A 267 14.49 38.07 30.89
N SER A 268 13.54 38.44 31.75
CA SER A 268 12.79 37.54 32.62
C SER A 268 11.86 36.63 31.81
N ASP A 269 11.90 35.34 32.13
CA ASP A 269 10.81 34.37 32.14
C ASP A 269 9.86 34.34 30.94
N GLU A 270 10.23 33.57 29.91
CA GLU A 270 9.25 32.84 29.09
C GLU A 270 9.72 31.39 28.91
N ASP A 271 8.95 30.45 29.48
CA ASP A 271 9.12 29.01 29.32
C ASP A 271 8.98 28.61 27.84
N PRO A 272 10.00 27.99 27.20
CA PRO A 272 9.79 27.37 25.90
C PRO A 272 8.96 26.10 26.08
N SER A 273 7.78 26.11 25.48
CA SER A 273 6.84 25.01 25.44
C SER A 273 7.47 23.72 24.89
N SER A 274 7.29 22.65 25.66
CA SER A 274 7.79 21.28 25.50
C SER A 274 7.12 20.47 24.38
N SER A 275 7.50 20.65 23.12
CA SER A 275 7.00 19.82 22.00
C SER A 275 8.06 19.11 21.16
N ASP A 276 9.34 19.24 21.47
CA ASP A 276 10.42 18.66 20.65
C ASP A 276 11.02 17.34 21.20
N GLU A 277 10.73 16.96 22.44
CA GLU A 277 11.40 15.81 23.11
C GLU A 277 11.12 14.45 22.44
N ASP A 278 9.94 14.24 21.86
CA ASP A 278 9.57 12.95 21.27
C ASP A 278 10.15 12.72 19.86
N GLY A 279 10.49 13.79 19.14
CA GLY A 279 11.26 13.71 17.88
C GLY A 279 12.72 13.32 18.14
N GLU A 280 13.27 13.78 19.26
CA GLU A 280 14.62 13.47 19.72
C GLU A 280 14.75 12.00 20.21
N LEU A 281 13.70 11.43 20.82
CA LEU A 281 13.73 10.03 21.28
C LEU A 281 13.81 8.99 20.14
N GLN A 282 13.23 9.27 18.97
CA GLN A 282 13.44 8.41 17.78
C GLN A 282 14.75 8.71 17.05
N SER A 283 15.26 9.95 17.20
CA SER A 283 16.57 10.38 16.72
C SER A 283 17.71 9.58 17.27
N GLU A 284 17.70 9.39 18.58
CA GLU A 284 18.71 8.62 19.26
C GLU A 284 18.62 7.12 18.96
N ARG A 285 17.42 6.62 18.64
CA ARG A 285 17.18 5.18 18.48
C ARG A 285 17.65 4.59 17.14
N PHE A 286 17.45 5.27 16.00
CA PHE A 286 17.69 4.65 14.68
C PHE A 286 18.88 5.18 13.90
N GLY A 287 19.35 6.41 14.20
CA GLY A 287 20.42 7.05 13.45
C GLY A 287 20.16 7.17 11.93
N ALA A 288 21.15 7.67 11.20
CA ALA A 288 21.06 7.81 9.74
C ALA A 288 21.24 6.48 9.01
N LEU A 289 20.23 6.08 8.23
CA LEU A 289 20.32 4.88 7.41
C LEU A 289 21.15 5.15 6.16
N THR A 290 22.43 4.77 6.21
CA THR A 290 23.36 4.90 5.09
C THR A 290 23.62 3.56 4.41
N ARG A 291 24.03 3.60 3.14
CA ARG A 291 24.46 2.38 2.41
C ARG A 291 25.63 1.68 3.09
N LYS A 292 26.52 2.44 3.76
CA LYS A 292 27.64 1.88 4.50
C LYS A 292 27.16 1.07 5.70
N LEU A 293 26.26 1.66 6.51
CA LEU A 293 25.64 1.00 7.65
C LEU A 293 24.89 -0.26 7.22
N ALA A 294 24.07 -0.17 6.17
CA ALA A 294 23.37 -1.31 5.60
C ALA A 294 24.31 -2.40 5.03
N GLY A 295 25.56 -2.06 4.71
CA GLY A 295 26.57 -3.00 4.23
C GLY A 295 27.38 -3.68 5.34
N THR A 296 27.60 -2.99 6.47
CA THR A 296 28.44 -3.49 7.57
C THR A 296 27.64 -4.08 8.74
N GLU A 297 26.46 -3.51 9.02
CA GLU A 297 25.66 -3.76 10.23
C GLU A 297 24.21 -4.13 9.89
N LYS A 298 24.00 -4.68 8.69
CA LYS A 298 22.67 -5.02 8.16
C LYS A 298 21.80 -5.78 9.14
N ASP A 299 22.35 -6.84 9.73
CA ASP A 299 21.60 -7.75 10.60
C ASP A 299 21.21 -7.08 11.93
N GLU A 300 22.07 -6.19 12.43
CA GLU A 300 21.80 -5.40 13.63
C GLU A 300 20.71 -4.35 13.38
N VAL A 301 20.78 -3.65 12.24
CA VAL A 301 19.72 -2.73 11.80
C VAL A 301 18.39 -3.45 11.64
N VAL A 302 18.37 -4.63 11.00
CA VAL A 302 17.14 -5.42 10.81
C VAL A 302 16.58 -5.87 12.16
N LYS A 303 17.42 -6.36 13.07
CA LYS A 303 16.99 -6.78 14.41
C LYS A 303 16.38 -5.62 15.19
N MET A 304 17.05 -4.47 15.19
CA MET A 304 16.53 -3.25 15.82
C MET A 304 15.18 -2.84 15.22
N CYS A 305 15.05 -2.88 13.89
CA CYS A 305 13.78 -2.58 13.20
C CYS A 305 12.68 -3.59 13.56
N GLN A 306 13.00 -4.88 13.72
CA GLN A 306 12.04 -5.90 14.16
C GLN A 306 11.53 -5.60 15.57
N THR A 307 12.43 -5.32 16.52
CA THR A 307 12.06 -4.93 17.89
C THR A 307 11.19 -3.69 17.89
N ALA A 308 11.53 -2.68 17.08
CA ALA A 308 10.72 -1.47 16.94
C ALA A 308 9.30 -1.75 16.45
N ILE A 309 9.14 -2.65 15.48
CA ILE A 309 7.84 -3.06 14.96
C ILE A 309 7.05 -3.80 16.04
N GLU A 310 7.68 -4.67 16.82
CA GLU A 310 7.04 -5.42 17.91
C GLU A 310 6.58 -4.47 19.03
N GLU A 311 7.37 -3.45 19.37
CA GLU A 311 6.99 -2.39 20.30
C GLU A 311 5.82 -1.54 19.78
N LYS A 312 5.88 -1.11 18.50
CA LYS A 312 4.85 -0.28 17.86
C LYS A 312 3.53 -1.03 17.64
N TRP A 313 3.63 -2.31 17.27
CA TRP A 313 2.49 -3.14 16.89
C TRP A 313 2.57 -4.49 17.61
N PRO A 314 2.34 -4.52 18.94
CA PRO A 314 2.32 -5.76 19.68
C PRO A 314 1.28 -6.68 19.06
N GLN A 315 1.66 -7.93 18.81
CA GLN A 315 0.72 -8.94 18.42
C GLN A 315 -0.22 -9.15 19.60
N SER A 316 -1.42 -8.57 19.58
CA SER A 316 -2.39 -8.81 20.64
C SER A 316 -2.72 -10.31 20.67
N ASP A 317 -2.76 -10.88 21.87
CA ASP A 317 -3.25 -12.23 22.17
C ASP A 317 -4.76 -12.40 21.91
N GLU A 318 -5.35 -11.55 21.07
CA GLU A 318 -6.73 -11.71 20.63
C GLU A 318 -6.82 -13.02 19.84
N THR A 319 -7.44 -13.98 20.52
CA THR A 319 -7.86 -15.28 20.03
C THR A 319 -8.36 -15.16 18.62
N SER A 320 -7.79 -15.98 17.75
CA SER A 320 -8.14 -16.15 16.35
C SER A 320 -9.66 -16.18 16.15
N ASP A 321 -10.26 -15.03 15.83
CA ASP A 321 -11.48 -15.01 15.05
C ASP A 321 -11.07 -15.54 13.68
N SER A 322 -11.21 -16.85 13.55
CA SER A 322 -11.00 -17.60 12.34
C SER A 322 -12.04 -17.14 11.33
N ASP A 323 -11.72 -16.06 10.62
CA ASP A 323 -12.30 -15.70 9.34
C ASP A 323 -11.85 -16.74 8.28
N SER A 324 -12.18 -18.00 8.56
CA SER A 324 -12.40 -19.02 7.56
C SER A 324 -13.50 -18.45 6.66
N ASP A 325 -13.11 -17.75 5.60
CA ASP A 325 -13.88 -17.69 4.36
C ASP A 325 -14.32 -19.14 4.10
N GLY A 326 -15.57 -19.48 4.44
CA GLY A 326 -16.12 -20.84 4.45
C GLY A 326 -16.29 -21.43 3.05
N ASP A 327 -15.23 -21.40 2.24
CA ASP A 327 -15.14 -21.83 0.85
C ASP A 327 -13.93 -22.76 0.63
N ASP A 328 -13.50 -23.50 1.66
CA ASP A 328 -12.66 -24.70 1.51
C ASP A 328 -13.49 -25.87 0.98
N LEU A 329 -14.09 -25.67 -0.20
CA LEU A 329 -14.36 -26.77 -1.10
C LEU A 329 -13.02 -27.15 -1.73
N VAL A 330 -12.39 -28.18 -1.17
CA VAL A 330 -11.30 -28.92 -1.80
C VAL A 330 -11.81 -29.51 -3.11
N ILE A 331 -11.71 -28.76 -4.20
CA ILE A 331 -11.86 -29.28 -5.55
C ILE A 331 -10.47 -29.80 -5.94
N PRO A 332 -10.30 -31.10 -6.22
CA PRO A 332 -9.01 -31.65 -6.59
C PRO A 332 -8.47 -30.90 -7.80
N VAL A 333 -7.21 -30.44 -7.68
CA VAL A 333 -6.44 -29.86 -8.79
C VAL A 333 -6.39 -30.92 -9.90
N PRO A 334 -6.92 -30.67 -11.10
CA PRO A 334 -6.69 -31.58 -12.21
C PRO A 334 -5.21 -31.50 -12.58
N GLU A 335 -4.56 -32.66 -12.66
CA GLU A 335 -3.19 -32.78 -13.16
C GLU A 335 -3.05 -32.07 -14.53
N SER A 336 -1.91 -31.41 -14.69
CA SER A 336 -1.71 -30.13 -15.35
C SER A 336 -1.70 -30.07 -16.89
N ASP A 337 -2.30 -31.03 -17.61
CA ASP A 337 -2.08 -31.13 -19.07
C ASP A 337 -3.30 -30.86 -19.97
N ASP A 338 -4.52 -30.82 -19.43
CA ASP A 338 -5.73 -30.77 -20.27
C ASP A 338 -6.31 -29.36 -20.47
N PHE A 339 -6.04 -28.40 -19.58
CA PHE A 339 -6.57 -27.05 -19.71
C PHE A 339 -5.99 -26.30 -20.93
N TRP A 340 -4.70 -26.52 -21.23
CA TRP A 340 -4.01 -25.86 -22.35
C TRP A 340 -4.33 -26.46 -23.73
N LYS A 341 -4.81 -27.71 -23.80
CA LYS A 341 -5.17 -28.34 -25.10
C LYS A 341 -6.48 -27.77 -25.67
N ARG A 342 -7.38 -27.24 -24.83
CA ARG A 342 -8.68 -26.71 -25.29
C ARG A 342 -8.62 -25.28 -25.85
N SER A 343 -7.57 -24.50 -25.60
CA SER A 343 -7.45 -23.13 -26.17
C SER A 343 -6.95 -23.10 -27.63
N LYS A 344 -6.48 -24.23 -28.18
CA LYS A 344 -6.04 -24.34 -29.59
C LYS A 344 -7.18 -24.51 -30.61
N TYR A 345 -8.44 -24.61 -30.17
CA TYR A 345 -9.61 -24.79 -31.04
C TYR A 345 -10.53 -23.55 -31.08
N ILE A 346 -9.96 -22.37 -31.33
CA ILE A 346 -10.72 -21.23 -31.85
C ILE A 346 -10.04 -20.76 -33.14
N LYS A 347 -10.18 -21.55 -34.21
CA LYS A 347 -9.94 -21.08 -35.58
C LYS A 347 -11.07 -20.12 -35.94
N ARG A 348 -10.76 -18.83 -36.05
CA ARG A 348 -11.63 -17.82 -36.67
C ARG A 348 -11.97 -18.27 -38.10
N LYS A 349 -13.23 -18.60 -38.36
CA LYS A 349 -13.81 -18.52 -39.71
C LYS A 349 -14.03 -17.03 -40.01
N GLY A 350 -13.18 -16.44 -40.84
CA GLY A 350 -13.47 -15.14 -41.47
C GLY A 350 -14.46 -15.34 -42.63
N PRO A 351 -15.42 -14.43 -42.85
CA PRO A 351 -16.23 -14.45 -44.06
C PRO A 351 -15.38 -14.02 -45.25
N GLY A 352 -15.53 -14.74 -46.36
CA GLY A 352 -14.77 -14.56 -47.59
C GLY A 352 -15.06 -13.23 -48.27
N ALA A 353 -14.00 -12.60 -48.77
CA ALA A 353 -14.07 -11.57 -49.78
C ALA A 353 -14.23 -12.23 -51.15
N THR A 354 -15.35 -11.97 -51.81
CA THR A 354 -15.57 -12.26 -53.22
C THR A 354 -14.96 -11.11 -54.03
N ALA A 355 -14.09 -11.44 -54.97
CA ALA A 355 -13.60 -10.51 -55.98
C ALA A 355 -14.66 -10.34 -57.08
N ILE A 356 -15.10 -9.10 -57.29
CA ILE A 356 -15.35 -8.47 -58.60
C ILE A 356 -14.87 -7.02 -58.46
#